data_AF-A0A8T6LI10-F1
#
_entry.id   AF-A0A8T6LI10-F1
#
_cell.length_a   1.000
_cell.length_b   1.000
_cell.length_c   1.000
_cell.angle_alpha   90.00
_cell.angle_beta   90.00
_cell.angle_gamma   90.00
#
_symmetry.space_group_name_H-M   'P 1'
#
loop_
_entity.id
_entity.type
_entity.pdbx_description
1 polymer ?
#
loop_
_entity_poly.entity_id
_entity_poly.type
_entity_poly.pdbx_seq_one_letter_code
_entity_poly.pdbx_strand_id
1 'polypeptide(L)' 'RFQLVGGLRSGMGYCGAADLGELRDKARLLRVTSGGLRESHPHDVTITREAPNYHT' A
#
# COMPACT_ATOMS: atom_id res chain seq x y z
N ARG A 1 9.41 -8.49 -11.41
CA ARG A 1 8.01 -8.74 -11.87
C ARG A 1 7.10 -9.41 -10.81
N PHE A 2 7.46 -9.41 -9.51
CA PHE A 2 6.63 -9.98 -8.43
C PHE A 2 5.98 -8.93 -7.51
N GLN A 3 6.18 -7.65 -7.78
CA GLN A 3 5.87 -6.61 -6.81
C GLN A 3 4.40 -6.28 -6.71
N LEU A 4 3.66 -6.42 -7.81
CA LEU A 4 2.20 -6.27 -7.79
C LEU A 4 1.56 -7.36 -6.93
N VAL A 5 1.94 -8.63 -7.15
CA VAL A 5 1.43 -9.76 -6.37
C VAL A 5 1.92 -9.72 -4.91
N GLY A 6 3.17 -9.31 -4.69
CA GLY A 6 3.73 -9.13 -3.35
C GLY A 6 3.04 -8.03 -2.55
N GLY A 7 2.79 -6.88 -3.19
CA GLY A 7 2.05 -5.77 -2.57
C GLY A 7 0.61 -6.15 -2.24
N LEU A 8 -0.08 -6.86 -3.14
CA LEU A 8 -1.43 -7.36 -2.90
C LEU A 8 -1.48 -8.32 -1.70
N ARG A 9 -0.57 -9.29 -1.63
CA ARG A 9 -0.50 -10.25 -0.52
C ARG A 9 -0.18 -9.55 0.82
N SER A 10 0.70 -8.55 0.80
CA SER A 10 0.98 -7.75 1.99
C SER A 10 -0.27 -7.00 2.47
N GLY A 11 -1.01 -6.35 1.55
CA GLY A 11 -2.28 -5.68 1.87
C GLY A 11 -3.35 -6.63 2.40
N MET A 12 -3.48 -7.81 1.81
CA MET A 12 -4.38 -8.87 2.30
C MET A 12 -4.02 -9.32 3.72
N GLY A 13 -2.73 -9.42 4.05
CA GLY A 13 -2.25 -9.71 5.40
C GLY A 13 -2.67 -8.64 6.42
N TYR A 14 -2.50 -7.36 6.09
CA TYR A 14 -2.94 -6.26 6.96
C TYR A 14 -4.46 -6.24 7.18
N CYS A 15 -5.23 -6.67 6.19
CA CYS A 15 -6.69 -6.74 6.26
C CYS A 15 -7.22 -8.07 6.84
N GLY A 16 -6.34 -9.04 7.15
CA GLY A 16 -6.74 -10.37 7.63
C GLY A 16 -7.60 -11.16 6.62
N ALA A 17 -7.32 -11.00 5.33
CA ALA A 17 -8.05 -11.65 4.24
C ALA A 17 -7.23 -12.80 3.62
N ALA A 18 -7.80 -14.01 3.59
CA ALA A 18 -7.15 -15.18 3.01
C ALA A 18 -7.27 -15.24 1.48
N ASP A 19 -8.29 -14.58 0.92
CA ASP A 19 -8.55 -14.51 -0.52
C ASP A 19 -9.14 -13.15 -0.95
N LEU A 20 -9.39 -12.99 -2.25
CA LEU A 20 -9.91 -11.76 -2.83
C LEU A 20 -11.37 -11.47 -2.46
N GLY A 21 -12.16 -12.51 -2.19
CA GLY A 21 -13.54 -12.36 -1.72
C GLY A 21 -13.53 -11.76 -0.32
N GLU A 22 -12.75 -12.37 0.58
CA GLU A 22 -12.58 -11.86 1.94
C GLU A 22 -11.98 -10.45 1.98
N LEU A 23 -11.05 -10.13 1.08
CA LEU A 23 -10.49 -8.78 1.00
C LEU A 23 -11.58 -7.76 0.67
N ARG A 24 -12.46 -8.07 -0.29
CA ARG A 24 -13.56 -7.19 -0.68
C ARG A 24 -14.59 -7.01 0.44
N ASP A 25 -14.82 -8.05 1.24
CA ASP A 25 -15.84 -8.03 2.29
C ASP A 25 -15.32 -7.44 3.62
N LYS A 26 -14.05 -7.69 3.97
CA LYS A 26 -13.44 -7.26 5.24
C LYS A 26 -12.73 -5.91 5.16
N ALA A 27 -12.25 -5.50 3.98
CA ALA A 27 -11.50 -4.26 3.85
C ALA A 27 -12.34 -3.05 4.25
N ARG A 28 -11.77 -2.19 5.10
CA ARG A 28 -12.35 -0.91 5.48
C ARG A 28 -11.51 0.21 4.92
N LEU A 29 -12.13 1.07 4.13
CA LEU A 29 -11.49 2.25 3.58
C LEU A 29 -11.91 3.47 4.37
N LEU A 30 -10.94 4.36 4.60
CA LEU A 30 -11.16 5.66 5.23
C LEU A 30 -10.85 6.75 4.21
N ARG A 31 -11.58 7.86 4.29
CA ARG A 31 -11.26 9.03 3.49
C ARG A 31 -10.06 9.74 4.10
N VAL A 32 -9.02 9.95 3.29
CA VAL A 32 -7.82 10.69 3.68
C VAL A 32 -7.88 12.11 3.13
N THR A 33 -7.26 13.07 3.83
CA THR A 33 -7.13 14.45 3.38
C THR A 33 -5.96 14.61 2.40
N SER A 34 -5.86 15.75 1.72
CA SER A 34 -4.70 16.07 0.87
C SER A 34 -3.38 16.09 1.66
N GLY A 35 -3.42 16.50 2.93
CA GLY A 35 -2.28 16.41 3.85
C GLY A 35 -1.87 14.97 4.16
N GLY A 36 -2.84 14.10 4.48
CA GLY A 36 -2.57 12.68 4.75
C GLY A 36 -2.07 11.91 3.51
N LEU A 37 -2.44 12.35 2.31
CA LEU A 37 -1.87 11.81 1.07
C LEU A 37 -0.36 12.09 0.97
N ARG A 38 0.06 13.32 1.28
CA ARG A 38 1.49 13.69 1.30
C ARG A 38 2.25 12.92 2.39
N GLU A 39 1.64 12.73 3.55
CA GLU A 39 2.21 11.95 4.64
C GLU A 39 2.39 10.46 4.27
N SER A 40 1.45 9.89 3.51
CA SER A 40 1.51 8.48 3.13
C SER A 40 2.63 8.17 2.13
N HIS A 41 3.07 9.17 1.36
CA HIS A 41 4.24 9.06 0.50
C HIS A 41 5.51 9.37 1.31
N PRO A 42 6.70 8.82 0.95
CA PRO A 42 7.96 9.24 1.55
C PRO A 42 8.10 10.76 1.43
N HIS A 43 8.24 11.41 2.57
CA HIS A 43 8.38 12.85 2.71
C HIS A 43 9.58 13.14 3.63
N ASP A 44 10.19 14.32 3.44
CA ASP A 44 11.33 14.81 4.23
C ASP A 44 12.57 13.90 4.26
N VAL A 45 12.74 13.05 3.24
CA VAL A 45 13.90 12.17 3.06
C VAL A 45 14.45 12.21 1.64
N THR A 46 15.78 12.27 1.50
CA THR A 46 16.44 12.10 0.21
C THR A 46 16.51 10.62 -0.13
N ILE A 47 15.81 10.19 -1.18
CA ILE A 47 15.88 8.80 -1.66
C ILE A 47 17.27 8.57 -2.28
N THR A 48 18.13 7.84 -1.59
CA THR A 48 19.51 7.56 -2.01
C THR A 48 19.63 6.29 -2.86
N ARG A 49 18.60 5.43 -2.87
CA ARG A 49 18.52 4.22 -3.70
C ARG A 49 17.09 4.03 -4.19
N GLU A 50 16.91 3.76 -5.47
CA GLU A 50 15.60 3.51 -6.05
C GLU A 50 14.98 2.22 -5.50
N ALA A 51 13.73 2.34 -5.02
CA ALA A 51 12.95 1.20 -4.61
C ALA A 51 12.25 0.60 -5.84
N PRO A 52 12.39 -0.72 -6.08
CA PRO A 52 11.88 -1.30 -7.31
C PRO A 52 10.35 -1.23 -7.45
N ASN A 53 9.61 -1.03 -6.35
CA ASN A 53 8.14 -0.96 -6.26
C ASN A 53 7.59 0.46 -6.06
N TYR A 54 8.44 1.48 -6.13
CA TYR A 54 8.05 2.83 -5.78
C TYR A 54 8.68 3.82 -6.77
N HIS A 55 7.95 4.07 -7.85
CA HIS A 55 8.30 5.07 -8.85
C HIS A 55 7.38 6.27 -8.63
N THR A 56 7.97 7.41 -8.28
CA THR A 56 7.26 8.69 -8.08
C THR A 56 6.88 9.32 -9.41
#